data_AF-A0A954M602-F1
#
_entry.id   AF-A0A954M602-F1
#
_cell.length_a   1.000
_cell.length_b   1.000
_cell.length_c   1.000
_cell.angle_alpha   90.00
_cell.angle_beta   90.00
_cell.angle_gamma   90.00
#
_symmetry.space_group_name_H-M   'P 1'
#
loop_
_entity.id
_entity.type
_entity.pdbx_description
1 polymer ?
#
loop_
_entity_poly.entity_id
_entity_poly.type
_entity_poly.pdbx_seq_one_letter_code
_entity_poly.pdbx_strand_id
1 'polypeptide(L)'
;FDGTNYIFMDNESFEQVELSADVCGEQMAFVKEGAPCGLLYWNDQLISISPPKHVELEVTYTEPGARGNTATNVTKPATVETGGVVQVPSFIEIGEVIRIAAETGEYLGRA
;
A
#
# COMPACT_ATOMS: atom_id res chain seq x y z
N PHE A 1 -12.88 11.53 17.80
CA PHE A 1 -13.39 10.14 17.80
C PHE A 1 -12.48 9.43 16.82
N ASP A 2 -11.25 9.12 17.20
CA ASP A 2 -10.20 8.77 16.21
C ASP A 2 -9.61 7.38 16.48
N GLY A 3 -10.49 6.45 16.84
CA GLY A 3 -10.17 5.04 16.96
C GLY A 3 -10.37 4.35 15.61
N THR A 4 -9.49 4.60 14.65
CA THR A 4 -9.36 3.72 13.47
C THR A 4 -8.62 2.47 13.94
N ASN A 5 -9.31 1.62 14.70
CA ASN A 5 -8.80 0.31 15.08
C ASN A 5 -8.89 -0.58 13.86
N TYR A 6 -7.78 -1.18 13.46
CA TYR A 6 -7.74 -2.18 12.42
C TYR A 6 -7.94 -3.55 13.06
N ILE A 7 -8.89 -4.31 12.54
CA ILE A 7 -9.18 -5.66 13.01
C ILE A 7 -8.41 -6.63 12.11
N PHE A 8 -7.45 -7.34 12.70
CA PHE A 8 -6.74 -8.42 12.05
C PHE A 8 -7.29 -9.75 12.52
N MET A 9 -7.42 -10.71 11.62
CA MET A 9 -7.72 -12.09 11.97
C MET A 9 -6.44 -12.90 11.80
N ASP A 10 -5.98 -13.52 12.88
CA ASP A 10 -4.88 -14.47 12.83
C ASP A 10 -5.34 -15.72 12.05
N ASN A 11 -4.59 -16.13 11.04
CA ASN A 11 -4.97 -17.26 10.18
C ASN A 11 -4.57 -18.63 10.78
N GLU A 12 -3.73 -18.65 11.83
CA GLU A 12 -3.39 -19.87 12.57
C GLU A 12 -4.32 -20.08 13.76
N SER A 13 -4.55 -19.06 14.59
CA SER A 13 -5.36 -19.17 15.80
C SER A 13 -6.83 -18.78 15.62
N PHE A 14 -7.20 -18.14 14.50
CA PHE A 14 -8.51 -17.53 14.27
C PHE A 14 -8.88 -16.46 15.31
N GLU A 15 -7.90 -15.95 16.05
CA GLU A 15 -8.12 -14.86 16.99
C GLU A 15 -8.22 -13.52 16.26
N GLN A 16 -9.14 -12.69 16.71
CA GLN A 16 -9.26 -11.31 16.23
C GLN A 16 -8.39 -10.42 17.11
N VAL A 17 -7.43 -9.77 16.48
CA VAL A 17 -6.52 -8.82 17.12
C VAL A 17 -6.93 -7.42 16.67
N GLU A 18 -7.38 -6.61 17.62
CA GLU A 18 -7.62 -5.19 17.38
C GLU A 18 -6.31 -4.42 17.54
N LEU A 19 -5.89 -3.73 16.48
CA LEU A 19 -4.70 -2.91 16.46
C LEU A 19 -5.06 -1.44 16.32
N SER A 20 -4.47 -0.63 17.18
CA SER A 20 -4.54 0.82 17.09
C SER A 20 -3.80 1.29 15.83
N ALA A 21 -4.29 2.36 15.20
CA ALA A 21 -3.60 2.99 14.07
C ALA A 21 -2.14 3.36 14.40
N ASP A 22 -1.85 3.68 15.67
CA ASP A 22 -0.48 3.96 16.16
C ASP A 22 0.49 2.77 15.99
N VAL A 23 -0.01 1.54 16.11
CA VAL A 23 0.78 0.30 15.92
C VAL A 23 0.87 -0.06 14.45
N CYS A 24 -0.19 0.25 13.69
CA CYS A 24 -0.30 -0.04 12.27
C CYS A 24 0.59 0.84 11.38
N GLY A 25 0.91 2.05 11.85
CA GLY A 25 1.70 3.02 11.12
C GLY A 25 1.02 3.55 9.85
N GLU A 26 1.62 4.56 9.21
CA GLU A 26 1.13 5.11 7.94
C GLU A 26 1.17 4.10 6.78
N GLN A 27 1.98 3.05 6.93
CA GLN A 27 2.19 1.98 5.94
C GLN A 27 0.89 1.23 5.62
N MET A 28 -0.04 1.20 6.58
CA MET A 28 -1.33 0.56 6.39
C MET A 28 -2.25 1.31 5.40
N ALA A 29 -1.95 2.58 5.07
CA ALA A 29 -2.70 3.34 4.07
C ALA A 29 -2.61 2.75 2.65
N PHE A 30 -1.61 1.90 2.39
CA PHE A 30 -1.44 1.20 1.10
C PHE A 30 -1.84 -0.28 1.16
N VAL A 31 -2.21 -0.79 2.34
CA VAL A 31 -2.58 -2.20 2.50
C VAL A 31 -4.03 -2.41 2.09
N LYS A 32 -4.26 -3.29 1.12
CA LYS A 32 -5.61 -3.66 0.67
C LYS A 32 -6.27 -4.59 1.69
N GLU A 33 -7.60 -4.47 1.81
CA GLU A 33 -8.40 -5.38 2.63
C GLU A 33 -8.17 -6.83 2.18
N GLY A 34 -7.81 -7.72 3.12
CA GLY A 34 -7.49 -9.12 2.83
C GLY A 34 -6.05 -9.40 2.42
N ALA A 35 -5.15 -8.41 2.40
CA ALA A 35 -3.75 -8.65 2.15
C ALA A 35 -3.05 -9.33 3.34
N PRO A 36 -2.20 -10.35 3.12
CA PRO A 36 -1.51 -11.03 4.20
C PRO A 36 -0.47 -10.10 4.83
N CYS A 37 -0.68 -9.73 6.08
CA CYS A 37 0.26 -8.95 6.88
C CYS A 37 1.00 -9.87 7.85
N GLY A 38 2.29 -9.61 8.06
CA GLY A 38 3.08 -10.29 9.09
C GLY A 38 2.84 -9.63 10.45
N LEU A 39 2.37 -10.40 11.42
CA LEU A 39 2.24 -9.94 12.79
C LEU A 39 3.53 -10.29 13.55
N LEU A 40 4.19 -9.29 14.15
CA LEU A 40 5.37 -9.49 14.96
C LEU A 40 4.99 -9.45 16.45
N TYR A 41 5.01 -10.62 17.07
CA TYR A 41 4.79 -10.78 18.51
C TYR A 41 6.12 -10.83 19.26
N TRP A 42 6.16 -10.15 20.41
CA TRP A 42 7.26 -10.21 21.36
C TRP A 42 6.69 -10.37 22.78
N ASN A 43 7.01 -11.47 23.46
CA ASN A 43 6.44 -11.82 24.77
C ASN A 43 4.90 -11.75 24.82
N ASP A 44 4.21 -12.43 23.89
CA ASP A 44 2.74 -12.43 23.77
C ASP A 44 2.10 -11.05 23.53
N GLN A 45 2.93 -10.03 23.26
CA GLN A 45 2.46 -8.69 22.92
C GLN A 45 2.79 -8.40 21.46
N LEU A 46 1.80 -7.99 20.67
CA LEU A 46 2.09 -7.50 19.33
C LEU A 46 2.87 -6.20 19.42
N ILE A 47 4.07 -6.19 18.85
CA ILE A 47 4.96 -5.02 18.87
C ILE A 47 4.97 -4.27 17.55
N SER A 48 4.67 -4.95 16.44
CA SER A 48 4.70 -4.36 15.11
C SER A 48 3.88 -5.21 14.15
N ILE A 49 3.31 -4.56 13.14
CA ILE A 49 2.76 -5.23 11.98
C ILE A 49 3.64 -4.89 10.78
N SER A 50 4.06 -5.93 10.07
CA SER A 50 4.73 -5.80 8.79
C SER A 50 3.67 -5.93 7.70
N PRO A 51 3.40 -4.87 6.92
CA PRO A 51 2.60 -5.05 5.70
C PRO A 51 3.32 -6.02 4.75
N PRO A 52 2.60 -6.58 3.75
CA PRO A 52 3.25 -7.34 2.69
C PRO A 52 4.30 -6.47 1.99
N LYS A 53 5.42 -7.09 1.56
CA LYS A 53 6.52 -6.38 0.89
C LYS A 53 6.06 -5.51 -0.27
N HIS A 54 5.03 -5.95 -0.96
CA HIS A 54 4.43 -5.23 -2.05
C HIS A 54 2.93 -5.48 -2.12
N VAL A 55 2.19 -4.43 -2.47
CA VAL A 55 0.76 -4.43 -2.71
C VAL A 55 0.51 -4.16 -4.18
N GLU A 56 -0.56 -4.73 -4.71
CA GLU A 56 -1.00 -4.48 -6.09
C GLU A 56 -2.25 -3.63 -6.01
N LEU A 57 -2.13 -2.38 -6.48
CA LEU A 57 -3.17 -1.39 -6.42
C LEU A 57 -3.47 -0.87 -7.83
N GLU A 58 -4.75 -0.71 -8.14
CA GLU A 58 -5.18 -0.15 -9.42
C GLU A 58 -5.02 1.37 -9.44
N VAL A 59 -4.47 1.92 -10.52
CA VAL A 59 -4.38 3.37 -10.75
C VAL A 59 -5.75 3.91 -11.10
N THR A 60 -6.37 4.67 -10.19
CA THR A 60 -7.67 5.31 -10.41
C THR A 60 -7.55 6.65 -11.12
N TYR A 61 -6.41 7.32 -10.97
CA TYR A 61 -6.15 8.60 -11.61
C TYR A 61 -4.65 8.79 -11.85
N THR A 62 -4.28 9.36 -12.99
CA THR A 62 -2.91 9.81 -13.23
C THR A 62 -2.93 10.93 -14.27
N GLU A 63 -1.94 11.82 -14.20
CA GLU A 63 -1.83 12.89 -15.20
C GLU A 63 -1.60 12.29 -16.61
N PRO A 64 -2.27 12.83 -17.64
CA PRO A 64 -1.99 12.45 -19.02
C PRO A 64 -0.54 12.82 -19.33
N GLY A 65 0.27 11.82 -19.68
CA GLY A 65 1.70 12.01 -19.92
C GLY A 65 1.92 13.14 -20.93
N ALA A 66 2.79 14.09 -20.58
CA ALA A 66 3.13 15.19 -21.47
C ALA A 66 3.72 14.63 -22.78
N ARG A 67 2.90 14.59 -23.84
CA ARG A 67 3.30 14.31 -25.24
C ARG A 67 4.31 15.38 -25.67
N GLY A 68 5.56 15.26 -25.26
CA GLY A 68 6.56 16.30 -25.58
C GLY A 68 7.96 16.05 -25.06
N ASN A 69 8.14 15.38 -23.92
CA ASN A 69 9.49 15.16 -23.39
C ASN A 69 10.01 13.77 -23.75
N THR A 70 10.96 13.72 -24.67
CA THR A 70 11.86 12.60 -25.01
C THR A 70 12.84 12.26 -23.86
N ALA A 71 12.40 12.38 -22.61
CA ALA A 71 13.17 12.01 -21.44
C ALA A 71 12.70 10.63 -20.96
N THR A 72 13.54 9.63 -21.15
CA THR A 72 13.30 8.20 -20.90
C THR A 72 13.04 7.84 -19.42
N ASN A 73 12.93 8.84 -18.52
CA ASN A 73 12.88 8.62 -17.07
C ASN A 73 11.98 9.62 -16.34
N VAL A 74 10.91 10.12 -16.99
CA VAL A 74 9.93 10.99 -16.33
C VAL A 74 8.94 10.13 -15.54
N THR A 75 8.97 10.26 -14.22
CA THR A 75 7.90 9.78 -13.34
C THR A 75 6.79 10.83 -13.25
N LYS A 76 5.56 10.37 -13.12
CA LYS A 76 4.37 11.18 -12.91
C LYS A 76 3.63 10.70 -11.65
N PRO A 77 2.92 11.59 -10.94
CA PRO A 77 2.07 11.18 -9.86
C PRO A 77 0.86 10.38 -10.39
N ALA A 78 0.58 9.26 -9.75
CA ALA A 78 -0.61 8.46 -9.94
C ALA A 78 -1.30 8.22 -8.60
N THR A 79 -2.60 8.40 -8.58
CA THR A 79 -3.48 8.06 -7.47
C THR A 79 -3.99 6.64 -7.67
N VAL A 80 -3.90 5.84 -6.62
CA VAL A 80 -4.38 4.45 -6.62
C VAL A 80 -5.76 4.32 -5.96
N GLU A 81 -6.37 3.15 -6.05
CA GLU A 81 -7.68 2.83 -5.47
C GLU A 81 -7.79 3.10 -3.96
N THR A 82 -6.67 3.06 -3.23
CA THR A 82 -6.62 3.41 -1.80
C THR A 82 -6.64 4.92 -1.54
N GLY A 83 -6.51 5.75 -2.58
CA GLY A 83 -6.31 7.19 -2.46
C GLY A 83 -4.84 7.61 -2.26
N GLY A 84 -3.93 6.64 -2.12
CA GLY A 84 -2.49 6.90 -2.05
C GLY A 84 -1.97 7.51 -3.35
N VAL A 85 -0.98 8.40 -3.26
CA VAL A 85 -0.30 8.99 -4.42
C VAL A 85 1.10 8.40 -4.53
N VAL A 86 1.42 7.80 -5.67
CA VAL A 86 2.71 7.16 -5.96
C VAL A 86 3.32 7.75 -7.24
N GLN A 87 4.65 7.83 -7.28
CA GLN A 87 5.37 8.22 -8.48
C GLN A 87 5.53 7.02 -9.41
N VAL A 88 4.86 7.05 -10.55
CA VAL A 88 4.87 5.97 -11.54
C VAL A 88 5.51 6.45 -12.85
N PRO A 89 6.08 5.55 -13.67
CA PRO A 89 6.60 5.95 -14.97
C PRO A 89 5.51 6.57 -15.87
N SER A 90 5.91 7.49 -16.76
CA SER A 90 4.97 8.21 -17.64
C SER A 90 4.10 7.32 -18.54
N PHE A 91 4.50 6.07 -18.77
CA PHE A 91 3.76 5.10 -19.58
C PHE A 91 2.59 4.41 -18.86
N ILE A 92 2.49 4.53 -17.53
CA ILE A 92 1.39 3.94 -16.76
C ILE A 92 0.08 4.69 -17.05
N GLU A 93 -1.01 3.97 -17.26
CA GLU A 93 -2.33 4.53 -17.56
C GLU A 93 -3.34 4.26 -16.44
N ILE A 94 -4.47 4.96 -16.48
CA ILE A 94 -5.59 4.74 -15.56
C ILE A 94 -6.19 3.35 -15.83
N GLY A 95 -6.42 2.57 -14.77
CA GLY A 95 -6.90 1.19 -14.83
C GLY A 95 -5.77 0.15 -14.88
N GLU A 96 -4.50 0.55 -14.93
CA GLU A 96 -3.40 -0.39 -14.76
C GLU A 96 -3.18 -0.75 -13.28
N VAL A 97 -2.90 -2.03 -13.03
CA VAL A 97 -2.52 -2.52 -11.71
C VAL A 97 -1.01 -2.39 -11.55
N ILE A 98 -0.60 -1.58 -10.59
CA ILE A 98 0.80 -1.35 -10.27
C ILE A 98 1.15 -1.97 -8.93
N ARG A 99 2.36 -2.51 -8.87
CA ARG A 99 2.95 -3.04 -7.66
C ARG A 99 3.69 -1.92 -6.93
N ILE A 100 3.31 -1.68 -5.68
CA ILE A 100 3.86 -0.62 -4.82
C ILE A 100 4.44 -1.27 -3.56
N ALA A 101 5.58 -0.80 -3.09
CA ALA A 101 6.13 -1.17 -1.80
C ALA A 101 5.26 -0.56 -0.70
N ALA A 102 4.54 -1.37 0.09
CA ALA A 102 3.67 -0.85 1.14
C ALA A 102 4.44 -0.15 2.28
N GLU A 103 5.72 -0.48 2.43
CA GLU A 103 6.60 0.11 3.45
C GLU A 103 7.03 1.54 3.10
N THR A 104 7.35 1.81 1.83
CA THR A 104 7.89 3.11 1.38
C THR A 104 6.95 3.89 0.46
N GLY A 105 5.89 3.27 -0.05
CA GLY A 105 5.02 3.84 -1.08
C GLY A 105 5.66 3.92 -2.47
N GLU A 106 6.80 3.24 -2.70
CA GLU A 106 7.51 3.29 -3.98
C GLU A 106 6.92 2.34 -5.02
N TYR A 107 6.83 2.80 -6.27
CA TYR A 107 6.49 1.94 -7.40
C TYR A 107 7.58 0.89 -7.65
N LEU A 108 7.21 -0.39 -7.61
CA LEU A 108 8.10 -1.53 -7.85
C LEU A 108 8.00 -2.07 -9.28
N GLY A 109 6.85 -1.90 -9.94
CA GLY A 109 6.61 -2.44 -11.27
C GLY A 109 5.13 -2.55 -11.60
N ARG A 110 4.83 -3.06 -12.80
CA ARG A 110 3.49 -3.50 -13.19
C ARG A 110 3.25 -4.94 -12.72
N ALA A 111 2.02 -5.25 -12.33
CA ALA A 111 1.60 -6.61 -11.98
C ALA A 111 1.36 -7.47 -13.24
#